data_AF-A0A4R8UGG5-F1
#
_entry.id   AF-A0A4R8UGG5-F1
#
_cell.length_a   1.000
_cell.length_b   1.000
_cell.length_c   1.000
_cell.angle_alpha   90.00
_cell.angle_beta   90.00
_cell.angle_gamma   90.00
#
_symmetry.space_group_name_H-M   'P 1'
#
loop_
_entity.id
_entity.type
_entity.pdbx_description
1 polymer ?
#
loop_
_entity_poly.entity_id
_entity_poly.type
_entity_poly.pdbx_seq_one_letter_code
_entity_poly.pdbx_strand_id
1 'polypeptide(L)'
;MTIRVRRFAVAALVAAFLTAGAVASAYGSEAGDPAPDSNKVTPSSLPLDVTGDAAFSEERDRLYALLSPLLDSNGSYIWDFENEILTIQMTSEAALDQVREIIADSGTFLTTDFVHVQYSERELNELADYLLGNQLEWAGATGIGGGYLPQANRVILQVDPDYGDGPALIHAIEELNDPRVNLELVEPSETGGPESRIDDYAPWSAGPKSRRGLLGCVVY
;
A
#
# COMPACT_ATOMS: atom_id res chain seq x y z
N MET A 1 -27.94 50.54 0.63
CA MET A 1 -29.21 49.99 0.09
C MET A 1 -29.06 48.48 0.08
N THR A 2 -29.79 47.83 1.01
CA THR A 2 -30.24 46.43 1.04
C THR A 2 -29.24 45.27 1.06
N ILE A 3 -29.08 44.74 2.28
CA ILE A 3 -28.62 43.40 2.69
C ILE A 3 -29.49 42.29 2.07
N ARG A 4 -28.89 41.15 1.67
CA ARG A 4 -29.60 39.87 1.60
C ARG A 4 -28.72 38.73 2.13
N VAL A 5 -29.07 38.33 3.36
CA VAL A 5 -28.75 37.05 4.01
C VAL A 5 -29.62 35.95 3.38
N ARG A 6 -29.05 34.76 3.16
CA ARG A 6 -29.84 33.52 3.04
C ARG A 6 -29.25 32.47 3.98
N ARG A 7 -30.00 32.22 5.05
CA ARG A 7 -29.98 31.03 5.91
C ARG A 7 -30.78 29.91 5.21
N PHE A 8 -30.54 28.66 5.60
CA PHE A 8 -31.43 27.47 5.70
C PHE A 8 -30.54 26.21 5.50
N ALA A 9 -30.65 25.10 6.21
CA ALA A 9 -31.40 24.69 7.39
C ALA A 9 -30.75 23.39 7.93
N VAL A 10 -30.89 23.18 9.24
CA VAL A 10 -30.45 22.02 10.03
C VAL A 10 -31.41 20.83 9.81
N ALA A 11 -30.88 19.61 9.73
CA ALA A 11 -31.63 18.38 9.98
C ALA A 11 -30.82 17.46 10.89
N ALA A 12 -31.15 17.49 12.18
CA ALA A 12 -30.74 16.52 13.17
C ALA A 12 -31.78 15.40 13.21
N LEU A 13 -31.35 14.14 13.25
CA LEU A 13 -32.22 13.00 13.55
C LEU A 13 -31.74 12.34 14.84
N VAL A 14 -32.47 12.60 15.92
CA VAL A 14 -32.42 11.86 17.19
C VAL A 14 -33.73 11.11 17.30
N ALA A 15 -33.67 9.80 17.54
CA ALA A 15 -34.81 9.03 18.03
C ALA A 15 -34.32 8.03 19.07
N ALA A 16 -34.65 8.31 20.33
CA ALA A 16 -34.63 7.38 21.44
C ALA A 16 -36.08 6.91 21.69
N PHE A 17 -36.28 5.64 22.04
CA PHE A 17 -37.46 5.22 22.78
C PHE A 17 -37.15 4.10 23.78
N LEU A 18 -37.81 4.24 24.94
CA LEU A 18 -37.59 3.63 26.25
C LEU A 18 -38.30 2.28 26.46
N THR A 19 -37.65 1.43 27.27
CA THR A 19 -38.12 0.49 28.31
C THR A 19 -39.62 0.16 28.49
N ALA A 20 -39.94 -1.13 28.72
CA ALA A 20 -40.49 -1.66 30.01
C ALA A 20 -40.99 -3.12 29.90
N GLY A 21 -40.85 -3.90 31.00
CA GLY A 21 -41.74 -5.05 31.28
C GLY A 21 -41.09 -6.31 31.85
N ALA A 22 -40.94 -6.38 33.18
CA ALA A 22 -40.63 -7.60 33.91
C ALA A 22 -41.92 -8.31 34.39
N VAL A 23 -41.97 -9.65 34.35
CA VAL A 23 -42.80 -10.44 35.26
C VAL A 23 -42.07 -11.73 35.64
N ALA A 24 -41.97 -11.96 36.95
CA ALA A 24 -41.38 -13.11 37.59
C ALA A 24 -42.32 -14.34 37.53
N SER A 25 -41.73 -15.54 37.57
CA SER A 25 -42.36 -16.74 38.14
C SER A 25 -41.28 -17.59 38.80
N ALA A 26 -41.52 -17.99 40.04
CA ALA A 26 -40.63 -18.74 40.91
C ALA A 26 -41.28 -20.07 41.33
N TYR A 27 -40.43 -21.05 41.70
CA TYR A 27 -40.68 -22.40 42.26
C TYR A 27 -41.18 -23.44 41.25
N GLY A 28 -40.54 -24.59 40.98
CA GLY A 28 -39.90 -25.65 41.80
C GLY A 28 -40.58 -26.98 41.34
N SER A 29 -39.98 -28.14 41.07
CA SER A 29 -38.83 -28.85 41.63
C SER A 29 -38.37 -30.02 40.71
N GLU A 30 -37.11 -30.42 40.91
CA GLU A 30 -36.55 -31.79 40.87
C GLU A 30 -36.12 -32.51 39.56
N ALA A 31 -34.79 -32.72 39.51
CA ALA A 31 -34.03 -33.90 39.09
C ALA A 31 -33.66 -34.10 37.60
N GLY A 32 -32.44 -33.66 37.25
CA GLY A 32 -31.67 -34.06 36.06
C GLY A 32 -30.43 -33.19 35.87
N ASP A 33 -29.30 -33.59 36.47
CA ASP A 33 -27.97 -32.93 36.52
C ASP A 33 -27.28 -32.83 35.13
N PRO A 34 -26.14 -32.10 34.97
CA PRO A 34 -26.04 -30.71 34.52
C PRO A 34 -25.49 -30.54 33.08
N ALA A 35 -25.63 -29.33 32.55
CA ALA A 35 -25.23 -28.86 31.22
C ALA A 35 -23.72 -28.99 30.89
N PRO A 36 -23.34 -28.76 29.62
CA PRO A 36 -22.30 -27.80 29.33
C PRO A 36 -22.96 -26.53 28.79
N ASP A 37 -22.99 -25.54 29.67
CA ASP A 37 -23.18 -24.15 29.33
C ASP A 37 -21.96 -23.67 28.52
N SER A 38 -22.24 -22.96 27.42
CA SER A 38 -21.51 -21.82 26.89
C SER A 38 -21.53 -21.85 25.37
N ASN A 39 -22.34 -20.94 24.82
CA ASN A 39 -22.01 -20.26 23.58
C ASN A 39 -20.58 -19.70 23.70
N LYS A 40 -19.57 -20.49 23.34
CA LYS A 40 -18.29 -19.95 22.93
C LYS A 40 -18.53 -19.29 21.58
N VAL A 41 -18.90 -18.01 21.60
CA VAL A 41 -18.52 -17.10 20.54
C VAL A 41 -17.00 -17.18 20.48
N THR A 42 -16.48 -18.02 19.58
CA THR A 42 -15.08 -17.93 19.18
C THR A 42 -14.89 -16.48 18.77
N PRO A 43 -14.02 -15.70 19.43
CA PRO A 43 -13.68 -14.39 18.91
C PRO A 43 -13.18 -14.64 17.49
N SER A 44 -13.89 -14.12 16.49
CA SER A 44 -13.39 -14.09 15.12
C SER A 44 -12.00 -13.51 15.23
N SER A 45 -10.97 -14.29 14.89
CA SER A 45 -9.60 -13.80 14.95
C SER A 45 -9.56 -12.57 14.05
N LEU A 46 -9.51 -11.39 14.66
CA LEU A 46 -9.15 -10.19 13.91
C LEU A 46 -7.77 -10.50 13.33
N PRO A 47 -7.54 -10.25 12.02
CA PRO A 47 -6.22 -10.40 11.45
C PRO A 47 -5.25 -9.62 12.35
N LEU A 48 -4.19 -10.30 12.81
CA LEU A 48 -3.16 -9.69 13.63
C LEU A 48 -2.59 -8.53 12.81
N ASP A 49 -2.83 -7.30 13.26
CA ASP A 49 -2.28 -6.10 12.65
C ASP A 49 -0.79 -6.02 13.00
N VAL A 50 0.01 -6.84 12.32
CA VAL A 50 1.48 -6.94 12.51
C VAL A 50 2.15 -5.65 12.07
N THR A 51 1.51 -4.88 11.18
CA THR A 51 2.04 -3.66 10.61
C THR A 51 1.48 -2.41 11.25
N GLY A 52 0.55 -2.46 12.23
CA GLY A 52 -0.08 -1.28 12.83
C GLY A 52 -0.91 -0.41 11.86
N ASP A 53 -1.11 -0.88 10.63
CA ASP A 53 -1.63 -0.10 9.50
C ASP A 53 -3.16 -0.12 9.46
N ALA A 54 -3.79 -1.07 10.17
CA ALA A 54 -5.23 -1.23 10.13
C ALA A 54 -5.97 0.03 10.61
N ALA A 55 -5.41 0.75 11.59
CA ALA A 55 -5.99 1.99 12.12
C ALA A 55 -6.04 3.14 11.10
N PHE A 56 -5.15 3.14 10.10
CA PHE A 56 -5.04 4.19 9.08
C PHE A 56 -5.63 3.76 7.73
N SER A 57 -5.77 2.45 7.50
CA SER A 57 -6.19 1.86 6.23
C SER A 57 -7.48 2.47 5.66
N GLU A 58 -8.57 2.55 6.44
CA GLU A 58 -9.85 3.08 5.96
C GLU A 58 -9.75 4.55 5.53
N GLU A 59 -8.97 5.36 6.26
CA GLU A 59 -8.79 6.77 5.95
C GLU A 59 -7.88 6.97 4.74
N ARG A 60 -6.84 6.15 4.61
CA ARG A 60 -5.96 6.13 3.43
C ARG A 60 -6.73 5.75 2.18
N ASP A 61 -7.54 4.68 2.24
CA ASP A 61 -8.37 4.24 1.11
C ASP A 61 -9.38 5.32 0.70
N ARG A 62 -9.99 6.01 1.69
CA ARG A 62 -10.89 7.15 1.44
C ARG A 62 -10.16 8.28 0.73
N LEU A 63 -8.98 8.68 1.20
CA LEU A 63 -8.19 9.73 0.55
C LEU A 63 -7.69 9.32 -0.83
N TYR A 64 -7.27 8.06 -0.99
CA TYR A 64 -6.86 7.53 -2.28
C TYR A 64 -8.00 7.61 -3.29
N ALA A 65 -9.21 7.18 -2.93
CA ALA A 65 -10.39 7.28 -3.79
C ALA A 65 -10.76 8.73 -4.16
N LEU A 66 -10.51 9.68 -3.26
CA LEU A 66 -10.74 11.10 -3.50
C LEU A 66 -9.71 11.71 -4.45
N LEU A 67 -8.45 11.27 -4.35
CA LEU A 67 -7.32 11.79 -5.11
C LEU A 67 -7.03 11.02 -6.40
N SER A 68 -7.60 9.82 -6.59
CA SER A 68 -7.29 8.94 -7.72
C SER A 68 -7.40 9.62 -9.10
N PRO A 69 -8.38 10.52 -9.37
CA PRO A 69 -8.44 11.17 -10.67
C PRO A 69 -7.21 12.05 -10.99
N LEU A 70 -6.54 12.58 -9.95
CA LEU A 70 -5.32 13.36 -10.09
C LEU A 70 -4.10 12.45 -10.14
N LEU A 71 -4.04 11.45 -9.25
CA LEU A 71 -2.93 10.49 -9.13
C LEU A 71 -2.69 9.72 -10.43
N ASP A 72 -3.75 9.16 -11.03
CA ASP A 72 -3.66 8.34 -12.25
C ASP A 72 -2.99 9.05 -13.43
N SER A 73 -3.07 10.39 -13.44
CA SER A 73 -2.52 11.20 -14.53
C SER A 73 -1.07 11.62 -14.28
N ASN A 74 -0.73 11.98 -13.04
CA ASN A 74 0.40 12.86 -12.76
C ASN A 74 1.07 12.67 -11.39
N GLY A 75 0.67 11.68 -10.59
CA GLY A 75 1.10 11.64 -9.20
C GLY A 75 1.44 10.25 -8.68
N SER A 76 1.89 10.24 -7.43
CA SER A 76 2.12 9.04 -6.62
C SER A 76 1.61 9.26 -5.21
N TYR A 77 1.28 8.16 -4.53
CA TYR A 77 0.70 8.13 -3.19
C TYR A 77 1.48 7.14 -2.33
N ILE A 78 2.27 7.66 -1.39
CA ILE A 78 3.23 6.86 -0.62
C ILE A 78 2.90 6.97 0.87
N TRP A 79 2.77 5.82 1.52
CA TRP A 79 2.57 5.74 2.96
C TRP A 79 3.87 5.36 3.66
N ASP A 80 4.35 6.26 4.52
CA ASP A 80 5.39 5.97 5.49
C ASP A 80 4.73 5.55 6.81
N PHE A 81 4.66 4.24 7.03
CA PHE A 81 4.05 3.67 8.22
C PHE A 81 4.83 4.04 9.51
N GLU A 82 6.16 4.10 9.45
CA GLU A 82 6.98 4.33 10.64
C GLU A 82 6.79 5.75 11.19
N ASN A 83 6.64 6.73 10.29
CA ASN A 83 6.44 8.13 10.66
C ASN A 83 4.96 8.56 10.62
N GLU A 84 4.06 7.68 10.20
CA GLU A 84 2.63 7.94 10.00
C GLU A 84 2.38 9.14 9.03
N ILE A 85 3.20 9.24 7.98
CA ILE A 85 3.14 10.33 6.99
C ILE A 85 2.65 9.79 5.65
N LEU A 86 1.65 10.47 5.11
CA LEU A 86 1.18 10.26 3.76
C LEU A 86 1.81 11.29 2.81
N THR A 87 2.75 10.85 1.98
CA THR A 87 3.38 11.71 0.98
C THR A 87 2.64 11.61 -0.34
N ILE A 88 2.16 12.76 -0.83
CA ILE A 88 1.53 12.89 -2.14
C ILE A 88 2.49 13.61 -3.08
N GLN A 89 2.86 12.92 -4.15
CA GLN A 89 3.78 13.43 -5.17
C GLN A 89 2.99 13.84 -6.40
N MET A 90 3.34 14.97 -7.03
CA MET A 90 2.74 15.41 -8.29
C MET A 90 3.78 16.03 -9.22
N THR A 91 3.58 15.94 -10.53
CA THR A 91 4.48 16.53 -11.54
C THR A 91 4.29 18.03 -11.78
N SER A 92 3.23 18.64 -11.24
CA SER A 92 2.96 20.07 -11.39
C SER A 92 2.48 20.72 -10.10
N GLU A 93 2.91 21.98 -9.88
CA GLU A 93 2.47 22.78 -8.74
C GLU A 93 0.97 23.04 -8.75
N ALA A 94 0.36 23.23 -9.92
CA ALA A 94 -1.10 23.41 -10.03
C ALA A 94 -1.87 22.18 -9.54
N ALA A 95 -1.36 20.97 -9.82
CA ALA A 95 -1.93 19.74 -9.29
C ALA A 95 -1.70 19.63 -7.77
N LEU A 96 -0.52 20.01 -7.26
CA LEU A 96 -0.29 20.06 -5.80
C LEU A 96 -1.24 21.00 -5.09
N ASP A 97 -1.47 22.20 -5.63
CA ASP A 97 -2.40 23.16 -5.04
C ASP A 97 -3.83 22.61 -5.00
N GLN A 98 -4.26 21.94 -6.07
CA GLN A 98 -5.57 21.28 -6.10
C GLN A 98 -5.65 20.15 -5.06
N VAL A 99 -4.59 19.35 -4.92
CA VAL A 99 -4.53 18.29 -3.90
C VAL A 99 -4.58 18.89 -2.49
N ARG A 100 -3.85 19.98 -2.23
CA ARG A 100 -3.86 20.67 -0.93
C ARG A 100 -5.27 21.17 -0.58
N GLU A 101 -6.00 21.73 -1.55
CA GLU A 101 -7.39 22.14 -1.36
C GLU A 101 -8.28 20.95 -1.03
N ILE A 102 -8.18 19.86 -1.80
CA ILE A 102 -8.94 18.62 -1.56
C ILE A 102 -8.64 18.05 -0.17
N ILE A 103 -7.37 17.98 0.23
CA ILE A 103 -6.96 17.49 1.55
C ILE A 103 -7.49 18.39 2.67
N ALA A 104 -7.38 19.70 2.52
CA ALA A 104 -7.90 20.66 3.51
C ALA A 104 -9.42 20.51 3.70
N ASP A 105 -10.17 20.31 2.61
CA ASP A 105 -11.61 20.11 2.65
C ASP A 105 -12.02 18.70 3.10
N SER A 106 -11.12 17.71 2.96
CA SER A 106 -11.40 16.30 3.29
C SER A 106 -11.59 16.05 4.79
N GLY A 107 -11.11 16.96 5.64
CA GLY A 107 -11.11 16.81 7.10
C GLY A 107 -10.28 15.62 7.60
N THR A 108 -9.27 15.19 6.85
CA THR A 108 -8.43 14.05 7.22
C THR A 108 -7.69 14.27 8.54
N PHE A 109 -7.45 13.16 9.26
CA PHE A 109 -6.61 13.14 10.45
C PHE A 109 -5.17 12.67 10.17
N LEU A 110 -4.86 12.28 8.93
CA LEU A 110 -3.51 11.84 8.55
C LEU A 110 -2.56 13.03 8.46
N THR A 111 -1.30 12.81 8.84
CA THR A 111 -0.23 13.74 8.52
C THR A 111 0.09 13.61 7.04
N THR A 112 0.02 14.72 6.29
CA THR A 112 0.28 14.73 4.84
C THR A 112 1.49 15.57 4.49
N ASP A 113 2.31 15.08 3.56
CA ASP A 113 3.39 15.82 2.92
C ASP A 113 3.15 15.92 1.41
N PHE A 114 3.65 17.00 0.79
CA PHE A 114 3.38 17.34 -0.60
C PHE A 114 4.69 17.63 -1.33
N VAL A 115 5.01 16.80 -2.33
CA VAL A 115 6.30 16.87 -3.02
C VAL A 115 6.09 17.09 -4.52
N HIS A 116 6.78 18.08 -5.07
CA HIS A 116 6.87 18.27 -6.51
C HIS A 116 7.94 17.34 -7.08
N VAL A 117 7.55 16.48 -8.02
CA VAL A 117 8.43 15.49 -8.66
C VAL A 117 8.56 15.74 -10.15
N GLN A 118 9.60 15.17 -10.76
CA GLN A 118 9.93 15.42 -12.16
C GLN A 118 9.15 14.51 -13.11
N TYR A 119 8.97 13.24 -12.73
CA TYR A 119 8.32 12.21 -13.54
C TYR A 119 7.11 11.66 -12.81
N SER A 120 6.09 11.25 -13.57
CA SER A 120 4.90 10.60 -12.98
C SER A 120 5.19 9.14 -12.63
N GLU A 121 4.46 8.59 -11.64
CA GLU A 121 4.54 7.17 -11.30
C GLU A 121 4.27 6.28 -12.52
N ARG A 122 3.20 6.58 -13.27
CA ARG A 122 2.84 5.81 -14.47
C ARG A 122 3.98 5.78 -15.48
N GLU A 123 4.59 6.93 -15.78
CA GLU A 123 5.72 7.01 -16.73
C GLU A 123 6.90 6.13 -16.28
N LEU A 124 7.24 6.17 -14.99
CA LEU A 124 8.37 5.40 -14.47
C LEU A 124 8.06 3.91 -14.37
N ASN A 125 6.82 3.53 -14.05
CA ASN A 125 6.37 2.14 -14.09
C ASN A 125 6.38 1.58 -15.51
N GLU A 126 5.85 2.32 -16.49
CA GLU A 126 5.89 1.91 -17.90
C GLU A 126 7.33 1.77 -18.42
N LEU A 127 8.23 2.67 -18.01
CA LEU A 127 9.65 2.56 -18.32
C LEU A 127 10.29 1.32 -17.66
N ALA A 128 10.02 1.09 -16.38
CA ALA A 128 10.53 -0.08 -15.67
C ALA A 128 10.04 -1.38 -16.30
N ASP A 129 8.74 -1.49 -16.61
CA ASP A 129 8.14 -2.65 -17.27
C ASP A 129 8.78 -2.91 -18.63
N TYR A 130 9.02 -1.86 -19.41
CA TYR A 130 9.70 -1.98 -20.69
C TYR A 130 11.15 -2.48 -20.54
N LEU A 131 11.93 -1.85 -19.65
CA LEU A 131 13.35 -2.19 -19.47
C LEU A 131 13.52 -3.61 -18.88
N LEU A 132 12.71 -3.96 -17.88
CA LEU A 132 12.80 -5.26 -17.23
C LEU A 132 12.17 -6.39 -18.05
N GLY A 133 11.14 -6.09 -18.85
CA GLY A 133 10.47 -7.05 -19.72
C GLY A 133 11.24 -7.40 -21.00
N ASN A 134 12.09 -6.48 -21.48
CA ASN A 134 12.78 -6.61 -22.78
C ASN A 134 14.31 -6.63 -22.68
N GLN A 135 14.86 -7.04 -21.53
CA GLN A 135 16.31 -7.03 -21.24
C GLN A 135 17.16 -7.62 -22.36
N LEU A 136 16.80 -8.80 -22.88
CA LEU A 136 17.57 -9.45 -23.93
C LEU A 136 17.64 -8.60 -25.22
N GLU A 137 16.60 -7.84 -25.54
CA GLU A 137 16.52 -7.03 -26.76
C GLU A 137 17.42 -5.79 -26.69
N TRP A 138 17.40 -5.07 -25.58
CA TRP A 138 18.16 -3.82 -25.45
C TRP A 138 19.54 -4.00 -24.79
N ALA A 139 19.69 -4.95 -23.86
CA ALA A 139 20.93 -5.20 -23.14
C ALA A 139 21.75 -6.37 -23.70
N GLY A 140 21.16 -7.20 -24.58
CA GLY A 140 21.81 -8.39 -25.14
C GLY A 140 21.98 -9.55 -24.15
N ALA A 141 21.55 -9.38 -22.90
CA ALA A 141 21.62 -10.36 -21.82
C ALA A 141 20.44 -10.17 -20.84
N THR A 142 20.28 -11.11 -19.91
CA THR A 142 19.23 -11.07 -18.88
C THR A 142 19.82 -11.25 -17.49
N GLY A 143 19.17 -10.68 -16.48
CA GLY A 143 19.62 -10.79 -15.09
C GLY A 143 19.52 -9.49 -14.29
N ILE A 144 18.90 -8.46 -14.88
CA ILE A 144 18.66 -7.18 -14.22
C ILE A 144 17.40 -7.32 -13.36
N GLY A 145 17.50 -6.93 -12.10
CA GLY A 145 16.37 -6.69 -11.21
C GLY A 145 16.03 -5.20 -11.09
N GLY A 146 15.03 -4.87 -10.28
CA GLY A 146 14.72 -3.49 -9.94
C GLY A 146 13.28 -3.09 -10.26
N GLY A 147 13.04 -1.80 -10.46
CA GLY A 147 11.70 -1.23 -10.66
C GLY A 147 11.64 0.26 -10.40
N TYR A 148 10.44 0.82 -10.40
CA TYR A 148 10.21 2.19 -9.96
C TYR A 148 10.45 2.32 -8.46
N LEU A 149 11.27 3.29 -8.06
CA LEU A 149 11.50 3.66 -6.66
C LEU A 149 10.86 5.03 -6.36
N PRO A 150 9.74 5.08 -5.63
CA PRO A 150 8.99 6.32 -5.40
C PRO A 150 9.76 7.43 -4.68
N GLN A 151 10.63 7.07 -3.73
CA GLN A 151 11.42 8.03 -2.94
C GLN A 151 12.48 8.74 -3.81
N ALA A 152 13.04 8.05 -4.80
CA ALA A 152 14.02 8.62 -5.71
C ALA A 152 13.36 9.32 -6.92
N ASN A 153 12.08 9.06 -7.19
CA ASN A 153 11.41 9.42 -8.43
C ASN A 153 12.21 8.95 -9.68
N ARG A 154 12.72 7.72 -9.62
CA ARG A 154 13.57 7.10 -10.66
C ARG A 154 13.26 5.61 -10.79
N VAL A 155 13.61 5.04 -11.94
CA VAL A 155 13.71 3.59 -12.13
C VAL A 155 15.08 3.15 -11.64
N ILE A 156 15.12 2.15 -10.78
CA ILE A 156 16.36 1.52 -10.32
C ILE A 156 16.53 0.21 -11.08
N LEU A 157 17.72 0.00 -11.65
CA LEU A 157 18.13 -1.26 -12.25
C LEU A 157 19.25 -1.86 -11.42
N GLN A 158 19.03 -3.07 -10.90
CA GLN A 158 19.92 -3.77 -10.00
C GLN A 158 20.68 -4.86 -10.74
N VAL A 159 22.00 -4.85 -10.63
CA VAL A 159 22.88 -5.85 -11.26
C VAL A 159 23.89 -6.36 -10.25
N ASP A 160 24.03 -7.69 -10.18
CA ASP A 160 25.18 -8.32 -9.53
C ASP A 160 26.36 -8.28 -10.52
N PRO A 161 27.44 -7.54 -10.22
CA PRO A 161 28.57 -7.38 -11.13
C PRO A 161 29.33 -8.69 -11.38
N ASP A 162 29.24 -9.65 -10.48
CA ASP A 162 30.00 -10.90 -10.52
C ASP A 162 29.18 -12.09 -11.07
N TYR A 163 27.87 -11.89 -11.28
CA TYR A 163 26.97 -12.94 -11.75
C TYR A 163 26.76 -12.91 -13.28
N GLY A 164 27.19 -13.97 -13.96
CA GLY A 164 26.87 -14.22 -15.37
C GLY A 164 27.33 -13.08 -16.28
N ASP A 165 26.36 -12.40 -16.91
CA ASP A 165 26.59 -11.29 -17.84
C ASP A 165 26.66 -9.91 -17.15
N GLY A 166 26.84 -9.86 -15.82
CA GLY A 166 26.87 -8.65 -15.00
C GLY A 166 27.63 -7.45 -15.61
N PRO A 167 28.90 -7.59 -16.04
CA PRO A 167 29.64 -6.49 -16.66
C PRO A 167 29.02 -5.98 -17.98
N ALA A 168 28.43 -6.87 -18.78
CA ALA A 168 27.75 -6.49 -20.02
C ALA A 168 26.44 -5.74 -19.73
N LEU A 169 25.69 -6.19 -18.72
CA LEU A 169 24.45 -5.53 -18.27
C LEU A 169 24.73 -4.14 -17.69
N ILE A 170 25.77 -3.99 -16.87
CA ILE A 170 26.21 -2.68 -16.34
C ILE A 170 26.52 -1.73 -17.49
N HIS A 171 27.32 -2.18 -18.46
CA HIS A 171 27.67 -1.37 -19.62
C HIS A 171 26.43 -0.95 -20.43
N ALA A 172 25.51 -1.88 -20.69
CA ALA A 172 24.28 -1.59 -21.41
C ALA A 172 23.40 -0.56 -20.67
N ILE A 173 23.32 -0.63 -19.34
CA ILE A 173 22.57 0.34 -18.52
C ILE A 173 23.23 1.73 -18.59
N GLU A 174 24.55 1.80 -18.51
CA GLU A 174 25.28 3.06 -18.67
C GLU A 174 25.07 3.67 -20.07
N GLU A 175 25.02 2.84 -21.11
CA GLU A 175 24.77 3.27 -22.49
C GLU A 175 23.33 3.75 -22.75
N LEU A 176 22.33 3.33 -21.96
CA LEU A 176 20.97 3.88 -22.04
C LEU A 176 20.99 5.40 -21.86
N ASN A 177 21.85 5.91 -20.96
CA ASN A 177 22.02 7.32 -20.65
C ASN A 177 20.68 8.05 -20.41
N ASP A 178 19.72 7.35 -19.80
CA ASP A 178 18.41 7.89 -19.48
C ASP A 178 18.45 8.51 -18.07
N PRO A 179 18.19 9.82 -17.92
CA PRO A 179 18.24 10.49 -16.61
C PRO A 179 17.18 9.99 -15.62
N ARG A 180 16.21 9.17 -16.08
CA ARG A 180 15.19 8.52 -15.26
C ARG A 180 15.68 7.22 -14.63
N VAL A 181 16.80 6.68 -15.06
CA VAL A 181 17.32 5.37 -14.66
C VAL A 181 18.56 5.53 -13.80
N ASN A 182 18.61 4.82 -12.67
CA ASN A 182 19.80 4.67 -11.84
C ASN A 182 20.23 3.20 -11.80
N LEU A 183 21.53 2.97 -11.99
CA LEU A 183 22.15 1.67 -11.75
C LEU A 183 22.45 1.51 -10.25
N GLU A 184 22.10 0.36 -9.70
CA GLU A 184 22.49 -0.08 -8.36
C GLU A 184 23.21 -1.42 -8.46
N LEU A 185 24.40 -1.50 -7.85
CA LEU A 185 25.16 -2.75 -7.80
C LEU A 185 24.77 -3.50 -6.54
N VAL A 186 24.27 -4.72 -6.70
CA VAL A 186 23.90 -5.58 -5.57
C VAL A 186 25.06 -6.52 -5.24
N GLU A 187 25.45 -6.54 -3.97
CA GLU A 187 26.42 -7.52 -3.48
C GLU A 187 25.75 -8.89 -3.39
N PRO A 188 26.44 -9.98 -3.80
CA PRO A 188 25.89 -11.33 -3.66
C PRO A 188 25.65 -11.64 -2.18
N SER A 189 24.41 -12.00 -1.83
CA SER A 189 24.12 -12.49 -0.47
C SER A 189 24.83 -13.84 -0.27
N GLU A 190 25.47 -14.06 0.89
CA GLU A 190 26.15 -15.34 1.20
C GLU A 190 25.20 -16.56 1.19
N THR A 191 23.88 -16.34 1.04
CA THR A 191 22.82 -17.35 0.99
C THR A 191 22.34 -17.73 -0.41
N GLY A 192 22.86 -17.09 -1.47
CA GLY A 192 22.75 -17.57 -2.85
C GLY A 192 21.57 -17.03 -3.66
N GLY A 193 21.91 -16.31 -4.72
CA GLY A 193 21.03 -15.87 -5.82
C GLY A 193 20.66 -14.38 -5.75
N PRO A 194 20.39 -13.72 -6.90
CA PRO A 194 19.83 -12.38 -6.91
C PRO A 194 18.41 -12.44 -6.32
N GLU A 195 18.29 -12.10 -5.05
CA GLU A 195 17.01 -11.93 -4.39
C GLU A 195 16.37 -10.66 -4.96
N SER A 196 15.36 -10.83 -5.81
CA SER A 196 14.51 -9.72 -6.25
C SER A 196 13.86 -9.11 -5.01
N ARG A 197 14.34 -7.93 -4.59
CA ARG A 197 13.80 -7.18 -3.44
C ARG A 197 12.43 -6.54 -3.69
N ILE A 198 11.75 -6.90 -4.79
CA ILE A 198 10.36 -6.51 -5.06
C ILE A 198 9.44 -6.99 -3.93
N ASP A 199 9.73 -8.16 -3.34
CA ASP A 199 8.95 -8.70 -2.22
C ASP A 199 9.12 -7.89 -0.92
N ASP A 200 10.21 -7.11 -0.79
CA ASP A 200 10.47 -6.28 0.39
C ASP A 200 9.84 -4.88 0.29
N TYR A 201 9.48 -4.44 -0.93
CA TYR A 201 9.01 -3.08 -1.21
C TYR A 201 7.64 -2.98 -1.89
N ALA A 202 6.94 -4.09 -2.14
CA ALA A 202 5.56 -4.04 -2.63
C ALA A 202 4.65 -3.38 -1.56
N PRO A 203 4.10 -2.17 -1.78
CA PRO A 203 3.26 -1.54 -0.76
C PRO A 203 1.89 -2.21 -0.63
N TRP A 204 1.56 -3.26 -1.41
CA TRP A 204 0.39 -4.11 -1.20
C TRP A 204 0.54 -5.46 -1.88
N SER A 205 0.80 -6.52 -1.11
CA SER A 205 0.27 -7.85 -1.43
C SER A 205 0.07 -8.70 -0.16
N ALA A 206 -1.13 -8.57 0.39
CA ALA A 206 -1.93 -9.61 1.06
C ALA A 206 -1.22 -10.69 1.91
N GLY A 207 -1.32 -10.56 3.23
CA GLY A 207 -1.69 -11.63 4.17
C GLY A 207 -0.72 -12.82 4.41
N PRO A 208 -0.83 -13.50 5.56
CA PRO A 208 0.20 -14.41 6.04
C PRO A 208 0.29 -15.69 5.20
N LYS A 209 1.49 -15.97 4.66
CA LYS A 209 1.86 -17.30 4.12
C LYS A 209 1.66 -18.33 5.22
N SER A 210 0.53 -19.04 5.20
CA SER A 210 0.32 -20.19 6.07
C SER A 210 1.37 -21.23 5.71
N ARG A 211 2.29 -21.51 6.64
CA ARG A 211 3.16 -22.68 6.58
C ARG A 211 2.27 -23.92 6.54
N ARG A 212 2.12 -24.53 5.37
CA ARG A 212 1.83 -25.96 5.25
C ARG A 212 3.03 -26.63 4.63
N GLY A 213 3.69 -27.44 5.46
CA GLY A 213 4.77 -28.29 5.02
C GLY A 213 4.31 -29.25 3.92
N LEU A 214 5.21 -29.46 2.97
CA LEU A 214 5.20 -30.62 2.09
C LEU A 214 6.51 -31.36 2.34
N LEU A 215 6.49 -32.20 3.38
CA LEU A 215 7.15 -33.49 3.35
C LEU A 215 6.52 -34.29 2.20
N GLY A 216 7.33 -34.87 1.30
CA GLY A 216 6.81 -35.87 0.36
C GLY A 216 7.71 -36.24 -0.83
N CYS A 217 8.68 -37.12 -0.57
CA CYS A 217 9.09 -38.27 -1.38
C CYS A 217 9.47 -38.12 -2.88
N VAL A 218 10.74 -38.43 -3.13
CA VAL A 218 11.25 -39.27 -4.24
C VAL A 218 10.36 -40.50 -4.43
N VAL A 219 10.05 -40.90 -5.67
CA VAL A 219 10.05 -42.30 -6.18
C VAL A 219 9.80 -42.32 -7.71
N TYR A 220 10.72 -43.04 -8.39
CA TYR A 220 10.85 -43.48 -9.81
C TYR A 220 10.97 -42.44 -10.92
#